data_AF-B7PYZ4-F1
#
_entry.id   AF-B7PYZ4-F1
#
_cell.length_a   1.000
_cell.length_b   1.000
_cell.length_c   1.000
_cell.angle_alpha   90.00
_cell.angle_beta   90.00
_cell.angle_gamma   90.00
#
_symmetry.space_group_name_H-M   'P 1'
#
loop_
_entity.id
_entity.type
_entity.pdbx_description
1 polymer ?
#
loop_
_entity_poly.entity_id
_entity_poly.type
_entity_poly.pdbx_seq_one_letter_code
_entity_poly.pdbx_strand_id
1 'polypeptide(L)' 'MECLRSVLTIAGKAVQRDAPQRMAALVSHMREAFVQQCLSANGRKVLLELLELHASGWQLNLPQRLYYFPYTSLEHRK' A
#
# COMPACT_ATOMS: atom_id res chain seq x y z
N MET A 1 -1.06 6.60 -9.62
CA MET A 1 -0.59 5.99 -8.35
C MET A 1 -1.57 6.22 -7.21
N GLU A 2 -2.02 7.46 -6.97
CA GLU A 2 -2.92 7.77 -5.85
C GLU A 2 -4.29 7.06 -5.93
N CYS A 3 -4.89 6.92 -7.12
CA CYS A 3 -6.13 6.17 -7.27
C CYS A 3 -6.00 4.70 -6.85
N LEU A 4 -4.93 4.03 -7.28
CA LEU A 4 -4.65 2.64 -6.89
C LEU A 4 -4.51 2.52 -5.37
N ARG A 5 -3.78 3.46 -4.77
CA ARG A 5 -3.59 3.53 -3.32
C ARG A 5 -4.92 3.68 -2.59
N SER A 6 -5.74 4.66 -2.95
CA SER A 6 -7.05 4.90 -2.31
C SER A 6 -7.97 3.69 -2.46
N VAL A 7 -8.06 3.09 -3.64
CA VAL A 7 -8.91 1.91 -3.88
C VAL A 7 -8.47 0.73 -3.04
N LEU A 8 -7.18 0.41 -3.03
CA LEU A 8 -6.66 -0.74 -2.29
C LEU A 8 -6.71 -0.54 -0.77
N THR A 9 -6.52 0.68 -0.27
CA THR A 9 -6.69 1.00 1.14
C THR A 9 -8.14 0.81 1.61
N ILE A 10 -9.13 1.19 0.79
CA ILE A 10 -10.55 1.09 1.16
C ILE A 10 -11.09 -0.33 0.94
N ALA A 11 -10.81 -0.93 -0.21
CA ALA A 11 -11.49 -2.14 -0.69
C ALA A 11 -10.57 -3.36 -0.81
N GLY A 12 -9.26 -3.23 -0.57
CA GLY A 12 -8.30 -4.29 -0.85
C GLY A 12 -8.61 -5.62 -0.18
N LYS A 13 -9.07 -5.59 1.08
CA LYS A 13 -9.49 -6.79 1.82
C LYS A 13 -10.69 -7.49 1.17
N ALA A 14 -11.68 -6.73 0.72
CA ALA A 14 -12.84 -7.27 0.02
C ALA A 14 -12.43 -7.86 -1.35
N VAL A 15 -11.61 -7.13 -2.12
CA VAL A 15 -11.12 -7.60 -3.42
C VAL A 15 -10.28 -8.87 -3.29
N GLN A 16 -9.42 -8.99 -2.26
CA GLN A 16 -8.64 -10.21 -2.03
C GLN A 16 -9.54 -11.41 -1.71
N ARG A 17 -10.62 -11.20 -0.94
CA ARG A 17 -11.59 -12.25 -0.63
C ARG A 17 -12.37 -12.68 -1.88
N ASP A 18 -12.85 -11.71 -2.66
CA ASP A 18 -13.77 -11.95 -3.78
C ASP A 18 -13.03 -12.41 -5.05
N ALA A 19 -11.75 -12.02 -5.22
CA ALA A 19 -10.93 -12.35 -6.38
C ALA A 19 -9.44 -12.57 -6.02
N PRO A 20 -9.11 -13.63 -5.25
CA PRO A 20 -7.75 -13.85 -4.73
C PRO A 20 -6.69 -13.98 -5.82
N GLN A 21 -7.00 -14.64 -6.94
CA GLN A 21 -6.06 -14.79 -8.06
C GLN A 21 -5.75 -13.45 -8.75
N ARG A 22 -6.76 -12.58 -8.91
CA ARG A 22 -6.57 -11.23 -9.48
C ARG A 22 -5.75 -10.34 -8.54
N MET A 23 -5.97 -10.46 -7.23
CA MET A 23 -5.15 -9.76 -6.24
C MET A 23 -3.69 -10.25 -6.28
N ALA A 24 -3.46 -11.56 -6.34
CA ALA A 24 -2.11 -12.12 -6.45
C ALA A 24 -1.37 -11.64 -7.71
N ALA A 25 -2.06 -11.63 -8.85
CA ALA A 25 -1.52 -11.07 -10.09
C ALA A 25 -1.19 -9.58 -9.94
N LEU A 26 -2.10 -8.77 -9.38
CA LEU A 26 -1.86 -7.35 -9.14
C LEU A 26 -0.62 -7.12 -8.25
N VAL A 27 -0.47 -7.91 -7.19
CA VAL A 27 0.71 -7.86 -6.30
C VAL A 27 2.00 -8.23 -7.06
N SER A 28 1.96 -9.22 -7.97
CA SER A 28 3.12 -9.53 -8.83
C SER A 28 3.54 -8.33 -9.67
N HIS A 29 2.59 -7.73 -10.40
CA HIS A 29 2.86 -6.55 -11.23
C HIS A 29 3.38 -5.37 -10.40
N MET A 30 2.88 -5.18 -9.17
CA MET A 30 3.40 -4.15 -8.25
C MET A 30 4.85 -4.42 -7.85
N ARG A 31 5.23 -5.68 -7.60
CA ARG A 31 6.63 -6.06 -7.31
C ARG A 31 7.54 -5.85 -8.51
N GLU A 32 7.08 -6.24 -9.70
CA GLU A 32 7.82 -6.03 -10.94
C GLU A 32 8.05 -4.53 -11.21
N ALA A 33 6.99 -3.71 -11.10
CA ALA A 33 7.07 -2.26 -11.26
C ALA A 33 7.99 -1.59 -10.23
N PHE A 34 8.05 -2.09 -8.99
CA PHE A 34 8.90 -1.54 -7.93
C PHE A 34 10.40 -1.60 -8.28
N VAL A 35 10.83 -2.65 -8.99
CA VAL A 35 12.22 -2.88 -9.40
C VAL A 35 12.60 -2.04 -10.63
N GLN A 36 11.62 -1.47 -11.36
CA GLN A 36 11.92 -0.65 -12.53
C GLN A 36 12.64 0.66 -12.15
N GLN A 37 13.68 0.98 -12.93
CA GLN A 37 14.55 2.14 -12.67
C GLN A 37 13.87 3.49 -12.93
N CYS A 38 12.86 3.52 -13.82
CA CYS A 38 12.12 4.72 -14.19
C CYS A 38 11.07 5.15 -13.15
N LEU A 39 10.86 4.37 -12.08
CA LEU A 39 9.87 4.70 -11.07
C LEU A 39 10.35 5.86 -10.18
N SER A 40 9.53 6.90 -10.08
CA SER A 40 9.81 8.03 -9.20
C SER A 40 9.90 7.61 -7.73
N ALA A 41 10.64 8.35 -6.91
CA ALA A 41 10.79 8.06 -5.48
C ALA A 41 9.43 7.98 -4.76
N ASN A 42 8.49 8.88 -5.08
CA ASN A 42 7.14 8.85 -4.53
C ASN A 42 6.35 7.62 -5.01
N GLY A 43 6.45 7.27 -6.30
CA GLY A 43 5.82 6.06 -6.84
C GLY A 43 6.34 4.80 -6.15
N ARG A 44 7.65 4.74 -5.89
CA ARG A 44 8.29 3.64 -5.17
C ARG A 44 7.82 3.57 -3.71
N LYS A 45 7.68 4.70 -3.02
CA LYS A 45 7.11 4.79 -1.67
C LYS A 45 5.68 4.26 -1.62
N VAL A 46 4.82 4.68 -2.57
CA VAL A 46 3.43 4.22 -2.65
C VAL A 46 3.31 2.73 -2.93
N LEU A 47 4.14 2.17 -3.82
CA LEU A 47 4.15 0.72 -4.06
C LEU A 47 4.59 -0.06 -2.81
N LEU A 48 5.63 0.42 -2.10
CA LEU A 48 6.08 -0.22 -0.86
C LEU A 48 4.97 -0.24 0.19
N GLU A 49 4.28 0.89 0.38
CA GLU A 49 3.13 1.00 1.30
C GLU A 49 2.05 -0.04 0.99
N LEU A 50 1.69 -0.20 -0.28
CA LEU A 50 0.63 -1.13 -0.70
C LEU A 50 1.07 -2.59 -0.58
N LEU A 51 2.33 -2.90 -0.87
CA LEU A 51 2.89 -4.24 -0.69
C LEU A 51 2.90 -4.64 0.79
N GLU A 52 3.29 -3.71 1.68
CA GLU A 52 3.27 -3.93 3.12
C GLU A 52 1.85 -4.02 3.68
N LEU A 53 0.93 -3.18 3.21
CA LEU A 53 -0.49 -3.24 3.56
C LEU A 53 -1.11 -4.59 3.20
N HIS A 54 -0.81 -5.12 2.01
CA HIS A 54 -1.26 -6.45 1.62
C HIS A 54 -0.64 -7.54 2.51
N ALA A 55 0.69 -7.48 2.74
CA ALA A 55 1.40 -8.47 3.56
C ALA A 55 0.93 -8.51 5.02
N SER A 56 0.42 -7.38 5.54
CA SER A 56 -0.13 -7.29 6.89
C SER A 56 -1.62 -7.66 7.00
N GLY A 57 -2.24 -8.17 5.93
CA GLY A 57 -3.66 -8.51 5.93
C GLY A 57 -4.58 -7.28 5.89
N TRP A 58 -4.15 -6.23 5.19
CA TRP A 58 -4.85 -4.95 5.01
C TRP A 58 -4.94 -4.10 6.28
N GLN A 59 -3.93 -4.18 7.15
CA GLN A 59 -3.86 -3.40 8.38
C GLN A 59 -2.44 -2.92 8.64
N LEU A 60 -2.19 -1.62 8.53
CA LEU A 60 -0.88 -1.07 8.89
C LEU A 60 -0.74 -0.95 10.41
N ASN A 61 0.38 -1.43 10.95
CA ASN A 61 0.77 -1.25 12.34
C ASN A 61 1.27 0.19 12.60
N LEU A 62 1.43 0.55 13.88
CA LEU A 62 1.84 1.91 14.28
C LEU A 62 3.18 2.33 13.65
N PRO A 63 4.25 1.50 13.65
CA PRO A 63 5.51 1.83 12.96
C PRO A 63 5.34 2.16 11.47
N GLN A 64 4.57 1.35 10.74
CA GLN A 64 4.32 1.58 9.31
C GLN A 64 3.56 2.88 9.08
N ARG A 65 2.57 3.19 9.94
CA ARG A 65 1.84 4.47 9.84
C ARG A 65 2.76 5.66 10.03
N LEU A 66 3.71 5.60 10.97
CA LEU A 66 4.68 6.67 11.18
C LEU A 66 5.63 6.86 9.98
N TYR A 67 6.01 5.77 9.32
CA TYR A 67 6.87 5.81 8.15
C TYR A 67 6.19 6.42 6.91
N TYR A 68 4.93 6.05 6.64
CA TYR A 68 4.18 6.55 5.48
C TYR A 68 3.48 7.88 5.75
N PHE A 69 3.06 8.13 7.00
CA PHE A 69 2.28 9.29 7.41
C PHE A 69 2.92 9.99 8.65
N PRO A 70 4.14 10.54 8.52
CA PRO A 70 4.86 11.12 9.66
C PRO A 70 4.10 12.30 10.32
N TYR A 71 3.26 13.01 9.56
CA TYR A 71 2.51 14.17 10.05
C TYR A 71 1.17 13.82 10.71
N THR A 72 0.64 12.60 10.56
CA THR A 72 -0.64 12.22 11.18
C THR A 72 -0.48 11.78 12.64
N SER A 73 0.74 11.67 13.15
CA SER A 73 1.00 11.24 14.53
C SER A 73 1.18 12.38 15.54
N LEU A 74 1.17 13.65 15.12
CA LEU A 74 1.48 14.77 16.01
C LEU A 74 0.27 15.47 16.64
N GLU A 75 -0.97 15.17 16.25
CA GLU A 75 -2.12 16.02 16.61
C GLU A 75 -3.36 15.23 17.05
N HIS A 76 -3.28 14.46 18.15
CA HIS A 76 -4.48 13.97 18.86
C HIS A 76 -4.37 14.00 20.40
N ARG A 77 -3.49 14.83 20.97
CA ARG A 77 -3.55 15.18 22.40
C ARG A 77 -3.24 16.66 22.61
N LYS A 78 -4.26 17.50 22.46
CA LYS A 78 -4.44 18.70 23.27
C LYS A 78 -5.85 18.67 23.82
#